data_AF-S5TJ13-F1
#
_entry.id   AF-S5TJ13-F1
#
_cell.length_a   1.000
_cell.length_b   1.000
_cell.length_c   1.000
_cell.angle_alpha   90.00
_cell.angle_beta   90.00
_cell.angle_gamma   90.00
#
_symmetry.space_group_name_H-M   'P 1'
#
loop_
_entity.id
_entity.type
_entity.pdbx_description
1 polymer ?
#
loop_
_entity_poly.entity_id
_entity_poly.type
_entity_poly.pdbx_seq_one_letter_code
_entity_poly.pdbx_strand_id
1 'polypeptide(L)'
;MNVSVKEFRNSVDHLYRMANVDYHACVGAQELRYWVERVERVIGLVEVLECKRAKPADREEHGKSLEAARKRLEQAAKRIQELDRPEPKKPTLTLCVH
;
A
#
# COMPACT_ATOMS: atom_id res chain seq x y z
N MET A 1 -14.15 12.07 -12.84
CA MET A 1 -15.18 12.69 -11.96
C MET A 1 -14.66 14.05 -11.52
N ASN A 2 -15.36 15.15 -11.80
CA ASN A 2 -14.88 16.48 -11.43
C ASN A 2 -15.27 16.82 -9.98
N VAL A 3 -14.28 17.11 -9.13
CA VAL A 3 -14.46 17.36 -7.69
C VAL A 3 -13.99 18.75 -7.28
N SER A 4 -14.31 19.16 -6.06
CA SER A 4 -13.74 20.37 -5.46
C SER A 4 -12.24 20.22 -5.20
N VAL A 5 -11.52 21.35 -5.06
CA VAL A 5 -10.08 21.33 -4.70
C VAL A 5 -9.85 20.64 -3.35
N LYS A 6 -10.77 20.84 -2.39
CA LYS A 6 -10.69 20.21 -1.06
C LYS A 6 -10.79 18.70 -1.16
N GLU A 7 -11.78 18.18 -1.89
CA GLU A 7 -11.95 16.73 -2.08
C GLU A 7 -10.79 16.11 -2.84
N PHE A 8 -10.27 16.80 -3.85
CA PHE A 8 -9.08 16.38 -4.59
C PHE A 8 -7.89 16.20 -3.65
N ARG A 9 -7.55 17.24 -2.87
CA ARG A 9 -6.44 17.21 -1.90
C ARG A 9 -6.64 16.15 -0.83
N ASN A 10 -7.82 16.08 -0.23
CA ASN A 10 -8.11 15.08 0.80
C ASN A 10 -7.93 13.64 0.27
N SER A 11 -8.32 13.39 -0.98
CA SER A 11 -8.16 12.07 -1.61
C SER A 11 -6.70 11.75 -1.88
N VAL A 12 -5.91 12.74 -2.33
CA VAL A 12 -4.46 12.62 -2.52
C VAL A 12 -3.76 12.39 -1.18
N ASP A 13 -4.04 13.21 -0.16
CA ASP A 13 -3.46 13.09 1.18
C ASP A 13 -3.78 11.75 1.83
N HIS A 14 -5.00 11.25 1.63
CA HIS A 14 -5.39 9.91 2.10
C HIS A 14 -4.55 8.83 1.44
N LEU A 15 -4.40 8.85 0.11
CA LEU A 15 -3.55 7.89 -0.61
C LEU A 15 -2.08 8.00 -0.16
N TYR A 16 -1.57 9.22 -0.01
CA TYR A 16 -0.22 9.48 0.49
C TYR A 16 0.01 8.85 1.87
N ARG A 17 -0.94 9.05 2.80
CA ARG A 17 -0.88 8.45 4.14
C ARG A 17 -0.93 6.93 4.07
N MET A 18 -1.80 6.35 3.26
CA MET A 18 -1.88 4.89 3.12
C MET A 18 -0.54 4.28 2.66
N ALA A 19 0.15 4.94 1.72
CA ALA A 19 1.43 4.49 1.19
C ALA A 19 2.61 4.72 2.16
N ASN A 20 2.60 5.83 2.91
CA ASN A 20 3.76 6.24 3.72
C ASN A 20 3.62 5.98 5.22
N VAL A 21 2.42 5.70 5.72
CA VAL A 21 2.16 5.45 7.15
C VAL A 21 1.55 4.06 7.32
N ASP A 22 0.37 3.82 6.76
CA ASP A 22 -0.41 2.61 7.05
C ASP A 22 0.33 1.34 6.57
N TYR A 23 1.00 1.41 5.42
CA TYR A 23 1.85 0.34 4.91
C TYR A 23 2.92 -0.13 5.91
N HIS A 24 3.54 0.82 6.61
CA HIS A 24 4.61 0.55 7.57
C HIS A 24 4.09 0.03 8.91
N ALA A 25 2.81 0.25 9.21
CA ALA A 25 2.16 -0.33 10.37
C ALA A 25 1.80 -1.81 10.20
N CYS A 26 1.77 -2.32 8.96
CA CYS A 26 1.46 -3.73 8.68
C CYS A 26 2.64 -4.63 9.04
N VAL A 27 2.42 -5.58 9.95
CA VAL A 27 3.43 -6.53 10.45
C VAL A 27 3.21 -7.95 9.93
N GLY A 28 1.96 -8.34 9.63
CA GLY A 28 1.61 -9.68 9.15
C GLY A 28 1.19 -9.76 7.68
N ALA A 29 1.25 -10.97 7.10
CA ALA A 29 0.84 -11.22 5.71
C ALA A 29 -0.64 -10.88 5.47
N GLN A 30 -1.50 -11.19 6.45
CA GLN A 30 -2.91 -10.88 6.36
C GLN A 30 -3.21 -9.37 6.39
N GLU A 31 -2.50 -8.62 7.23
CA GLU A 31 -2.64 -7.15 7.28
C GLU A 31 -2.19 -6.52 5.96
N LEU A 32 -1.09 -7.00 5.38
CA LEU A 32 -0.63 -6.57 4.07
C LEU A 32 -1.64 -6.89 2.97
N ARG A 33 -2.27 -8.08 2.98
CA ARG A 33 -3.34 -8.41 2.03
C ARG A 33 -4.53 -7.44 2.12
N TYR A 34 -4.98 -7.14 3.33
CA TYR A 34 -6.06 -6.16 3.54
C TYR A 34 -5.65 -4.75 3.12
N TRP A 35 -4.40 -4.36 3.39
CA TRP A 35 -3.87 -3.07 2.96
C TRP A 35 -3.81 -2.97 1.43
N VAL A 36 -3.33 -4.01 0.73
CA VAL A 36 -3.28 -4.08 -0.74
C VAL A 36 -4.67 -3.85 -1.33
N GLU A 37 -5.66 -4.63 -0.89
CA GLU A 37 -7.04 -4.52 -1.39
C GLU A 37 -7.60 -3.11 -1.22
N ARG A 38 -7.35 -2.47 -0.07
CA ARG A 38 -7.81 -1.10 0.18
C ARG A 38 -7.09 -0.08 -0.69
N VAL A 39 -5.77 -0.19 -0.84
CA VAL A 39 -4.97 0.75 -1.63
C VAL A 39 -5.33 0.66 -3.11
N GLU A 40 -5.53 -0.55 -3.66
CA GLU A 40 -5.95 -0.70 -5.06
C GLU A 40 -7.28 0.00 -5.35
N ARG A 41 -8.26 -0.13 -4.45
CA ARG A 41 -9.53 0.59 -4.56
C ARG A 41 -9.34 2.11 -4.53
N VAL A 42 -8.50 2.61 -3.61
CA VAL A 42 -8.26 4.05 -3.48
C VAL A 42 -7.48 4.59 -4.68
N ILE A 43 -6.49 3.85 -5.21
CA ILE A 43 -5.81 4.21 -6.47
C ILE A 43 -6.84 4.36 -7.58
N GLY A 44 -7.69 3.34 -7.81
CA GLY A 44 -8.70 3.40 -8.87
C GLY A 44 -9.63 4.61 -8.76
N LEU A 45 -9.97 5.04 -7.54
CA LEU A 45 -10.73 6.27 -7.31
C LEU A 45 -9.90 7.53 -7.61
N VAL A 46 -8.69 7.61 -7.07
CA VAL A 46 -7.82 8.80 -7.18
C VAL A 46 -7.35 9.04 -8.60
N GLU A 47 -7.12 8.00 -9.39
CA GLU A 47 -6.67 8.13 -10.79
C GLU A 47 -7.69 8.81 -11.70
N VAL A 48 -8.98 8.59 -11.45
CA VAL A 48 -10.07 9.17 -12.25
C VAL A 48 -10.60 10.49 -11.68
N LEU A 49 -9.99 10.99 -10.59
CA LEU A 49 -10.31 12.30 -10.05
C LEU A 49 -9.78 13.39 -10.95
N GLU A 50 -10.66 14.31 -11.31
CA GLU A 50 -10.31 15.51 -12.02
C GLU A 50 -10.70 16.72 -11.18
N CYS A 51 -9.87 17.75 -11.18
CA CYS A 51 -10.20 19.02 -10.55
C CYS A 51 -9.72 20.17 -11.43
N LYS A 52 -10.67 20.86 -12.07
CA LYS A 52 -10.38 21.99 -12.97
C LYS A 52 -9.61 23.12 -12.29
N ARG A 53 -9.73 23.25 -10.97
CA ARG A 53 -9.10 24.30 -10.16
C ARG A 53 -7.83 23.82 -9.42
N ALA A 54 -7.40 22.57 -9.60
CA ALA A 54 -6.17 22.06 -9.02
C ALA A 54 -4.96 22.79 -9.61
N LYS A 55 -4.12 23.33 -8.73
CA LYS A 55 -2.88 24.02 -9.08
C LYS A 55 -1.83 22.98 -9.55
N PRO A 56 -0.77 23.40 -10.25
CA PRO A 56 0.30 22.50 -10.64
C PRO A 56 0.87 21.67 -9.48
N ALA A 57 1.09 22.29 -8.32
CA ALA A 57 1.55 21.58 -7.12
C ALA A 57 0.57 20.49 -6.64
N ASP A 58 -0.75 20.73 -6.73
CA ASP A 58 -1.75 19.71 -6.36
C ASP A 58 -1.66 18.48 -7.30
N ARG A 59 -1.41 18.72 -8.59
CA ARG A 59 -1.26 17.67 -9.61
C ARG A 59 0.06 16.91 -9.45
N GLU A 60 1.12 17.60 -9.05
CA GLU A 60 2.41 16.98 -8.75
C GLU A 60 2.29 16.04 -7.54
N GLU A 61 1.66 16.50 -6.46
CA GLU A 61 1.42 15.65 -5.27
C GLU A 61 0.49 14.47 -5.57
N HIS A 62 -0.50 14.67 -6.44
CA HIS A 62 -1.34 13.58 -6.96
C HIS A 62 -0.50 12.51 -7.67
N GLY A 63 0.36 12.92 -8.60
CA GLY A 63 1.27 12.02 -9.32
C GLY A 63 2.23 11.28 -8.40
N LYS A 64 2.90 11.99 -7.49
CA LYS A 64 3.82 11.41 -6.49
C LYS A 64 3.12 10.40 -5.58
N SER A 65 1.90 10.70 -5.15
CA SER A 65 1.13 9.82 -4.27
C SER A 65 0.73 8.53 -4.98
N LEU A 66 0.34 8.60 -6.25
CA LEU A 66 0.07 7.43 -7.08
C LEU A 66 1.32 6.58 -7.29
N GLU A 67 2.46 7.21 -7.63
CA GLU A 67 3.73 6.52 -7.80
C GLU A 67 4.15 5.81 -6.50
N ALA A 68 4.10 6.52 -5.37
CA ALA A 68 4.44 5.96 -4.06
C ALA A 68 3.55 4.76 -3.73
N ALA A 69 2.23 4.87 -3.93
CA ALA A 69 1.30 3.77 -3.65
C ALA A 69 1.58 2.54 -4.53
N ARG A 70 1.82 2.72 -5.83
CA ARG A 70 2.17 1.64 -6.76
C ARG A 70 3.47 0.94 -6.36
N LYS A 71 4.50 1.71 -6.02
CA LYS A 71 5.77 1.17 -5.51
C LYS A 71 5.56 0.35 -4.23
N ARG A 72 4.65 0.78 -3.34
CA ARG A 72 4.34 0.02 -2.12
C ARG A 72 3.55 -1.26 -2.39
N LEU A 73 2.67 -1.29 -3.39
CA LEU A 73 2.01 -2.53 -3.81
C LEU A 73 3.03 -3.60 -4.23
N GLU A 74 4.04 -3.22 -5.01
CA GLU A 74 5.12 -4.14 -5.41
C GLU A 74 5.90 -4.67 -4.19
N GLN A 75 6.20 -3.80 -3.22
CA GLN A 75 6.89 -4.20 -2.00
C GLN A 75 6.02 -5.09 -1.11
N ALA A 76 4.73 -4.79 -0.98
CA ALA A 76 3.79 -5.59 -0.23
C ALA A 76 3.70 -7.01 -0.81
N ALA A 77 3.61 -7.15 -2.14
CA ALA A 77 3.58 -8.45 -2.81
C ALA A 77 4.82 -9.31 -2.48
N LYS A 78 6.01 -8.71 -2.40
CA LYS A 78 7.24 -9.39 -1.99
C LYS A 78 7.20 -9.79 -0.52
N ARG A 79 6.84 -8.86 0.37
CA ARG A 79 6.73 -9.12 1.82
C ARG A 79 5.71 -10.20 2.15
N ILE A 80 4.59 -10.26 1.44
CA ILE A 80 3.57 -11.30 1.62
C ILE A 80 4.18 -12.68 1.30
N GLN A 81 4.91 -12.81 0.19
CA GLN A 81 5.59 -14.07 -0.15
C GLN A 81 6.64 -14.47 0.89
N GLU A 82 7.40 -13.52 1.41
CA GLU A 82 8.39 -13.76 2.47
C GLU A 82 7.74 -14.23 3.77
N LEU A 83 6.62 -13.62 4.16
CA LEU A 83 5.90 -13.95 5.39
C LEU A 83 5.09 -15.25 5.30
N ASP A 84 4.58 -15.60 4.12
CA ASP A 84 3.88 -16.86 3.89
C ASP A 84 4.86 -18.04 3.70
N ARG A 85 6.17 -17.78 3.53
CA ARG A 85 7.17 -18.84 3.39
C ARG A 85 7.24 -19.65 4.69
N PRO A 86 6.99 -20.97 4.65
CA PRO A 86 7.11 -21.79 5.85
C PRO A 86 8.56 -21.78 6.33
N GLU A 87 8.75 -21.52 7.62
CA GLU A 87 10.03 -21.68 8.30
C GLU A 87 10.60 -23.08 8.01
N PRO A 88 11.89 -23.21 7.68
CA PRO A 88 12.49 -24.53 7.51
C PRO A 88 12.32 -25.30 8.82
N LYS A 89 11.74 -26.51 8.76
CA LYS A 89 11.63 -27.39 9.92
C LYS A 89 13.04 -27.55 10.52
N LYS A 90 13.22 -27.10 11.76
CA LYS A 90 14.46 -27.37 12.51
C LYS A 90 14.66 -28.89 12.51
N PRO A 91 15.88 -29.39 12.24
CA PRO A 91 16.12 -30.81 12.31
C PRO A 91 15.74 -31.28 13.72
N THR A 92 14.77 -32.19 13.78
CA THR A 92 14.45 -32.90 15.00
C THR A 92 15.68 -33.75 15.32
N LEU A 93 16.50 -33.29 16.26
CA LEU A 93 17.52 -34.14 16.87
C LEU A 93 16.76 -35.18 17.68
N THR A 94 16.42 -36.30 17.05
CA THR A 94 16.02 -37.51 17.76
C THR A 94 17.26 -37.95 18.52
N LEU A 95 17.33 -37.63 19.81
CA LEU A 95 18.27 -38.29 20.70
C LEU A 95 17.87 -39.78 20.69
N CYS A 96 18.61 -40.60 19.95
CA CYS A 96 18.60 -42.03 20.17
C CYS A 96 19.19 -42.27 21.56
N VAL A 97 18.31 -42.43 22.55
CA VAL A 97 18.71 -42.88 23.87
C VAL A 97 18.75 -44.40 23.82
N HIS A 98 19.95 -44.90 23.52
CA HIS A 98 20.51 -46.23 23.82
C HIS A 98 19.92 -47.42 23.07
#